data_AF-G2QYW2-F1
#
_entry.id   AF-G2QYW2-F1
#
_cell.length_a   1.000
_cell.length_b   1.000
_cell.length_c   1.000
_cell.angle_alpha   90.00
_cell.angle_beta   90.00
_cell.angle_gamma   90.00
#
_symmetry.space_group_name_H-M   'P 1'
#
loop_
_entity.id
_entity.type
_entity.pdbx_description
1 polymer ?
#
loop_
_entity_poly.entity_id
_entity_poly.type
_entity_poly.pdbx_seq_one_letter_code
_entity_poly.pdbx_strand_id
1 'polypeptide(L)'
;MLIGLDACNDPARVYHAYNDKEGLTHQFILNGLRHANRVLGETAFVEDDWKVIGEYVYDAEGGRHQAFYSPLRDTIVMGELVRSHERIQIEQSLKYSAAEAQVLWQRAGMTEIAQWRRREEYGLHMLAKPKMAFSLDPSVYARTALPSLEDWEGLWAAWDVVTREMLPPDDLLEKPIKLRNACIFYLGHIPTFLDIQLTKTTQQPPTDPAYYRDIFERGIDPDVDNPELCHAHSEIPDEWPAVDAILAYQSRVRARLQSLYAEGNDAIPRHVGRAIWVGFEHELMHIETLLYMMLQSDKTRPPPHVPAPDFEKLAAKARAERVPNQWFDIPAQDITIGIDDPEDGTDPHAPYGWDNEKPVRHASVHAFQAKGRPISNEEYALYLYSNQLTKIPASWAYTSEASVSDANNASASSHANGDTRASGDAIGQPDGAPAVPEHFLEGKAVRTVYGLVPLKHALDWPVFASYNELAGCAAWMGGRIPTFEEARSIYAHAQALKKKEAEKQLSQTVPAVNG
;
A
#
# COMPACT_ATOMS: atom_id res chain seq x y z
N MET A 1 1.68 19.41 -6.24
CA MET A 1 2.46 20.38 -5.43
C MET A 1 3.91 20.33 -5.88
N LEU A 2 4.59 21.47 -6.00
CA LEU A 2 6.02 21.53 -6.34
C LEU A 2 6.80 22.02 -5.12
N ILE A 3 7.75 21.23 -4.61
CA ILE A 3 8.56 21.55 -3.44
C ILE A 3 10.04 21.61 -3.82
N GLY A 4 10.74 22.64 -3.37
CA GLY A 4 12.20 22.66 -3.36
C GLY A 4 12.74 22.03 -2.08
N LEU A 5 13.69 21.12 -2.19
CA LEU A 5 14.33 20.44 -1.06
C LEU A 5 15.85 20.56 -1.16
N ASP A 6 16.49 20.82 -0.03
CA ASP A 6 17.94 20.83 0.11
C ASP A 6 18.41 19.50 0.73
N ALA A 7 19.15 18.73 -0.05
CA ALA A 7 19.74 17.45 0.29
C ALA A 7 21.25 17.55 0.61
N CYS A 8 21.76 18.76 0.85
CA CYS A 8 23.15 18.97 1.24
C CYS A 8 23.43 18.40 2.63
N ASN A 9 24.11 17.26 2.68
CA ASN A 9 24.47 16.56 3.91
C ASN A 9 25.93 16.80 4.34
N ASP A 10 26.67 17.69 3.68
CA ASP A 10 28.02 18.09 4.09
C ASP A 10 27.94 19.10 5.26
N PRO A 11 28.34 18.71 6.49
CA PRO A 11 28.23 19.57 7.67
C PRO A 11 29.02 20.87 7.53
N ALA A 12 30.21 20.81 6.94
CA ALA A 12 31.08 21.98 6.80
C ALA A 12 30.49 22.96 5.79
N ARG A 13 29.95 22.44 4.69
CA ARG A 13 29.33 23.29 3.67
C ARG A 13 28.04 23.92 4.16
N VAL A 14 27.21 23.18 4.88
CA VAL A 14 26.00 23.73 5.51
C VAL A 14 26.40 24.77 6.55
N TYR A 15 27.35 24.46 7.44
CA TYR A 15 27.81 25.42 8.45
C TYR A 15 28.26 26.75 7.82
N HIS A 16 29.11 26.70 6.80
CA HIS A 16 29.63 27.90 6.13
C HIS A 16 28.61 28.64 5.25
N ALA A 17 27.52 28.00 4.85
CA ALA A 17 26.44 28.68 4.12
C ALA A 17 25.64 29.64 5.03
N TYR A 18 25.61 29.39 6.33
CA TYR A 18 24.91 30.22 7.33
C TYR A 18 25.86 30.90 8.33
N ASN A 19 27.15 30.55 8.30
CA ASN A 19 28.21 31.16 9.09
C ASN A 19 29.34 31.55 8.14
N ASP A 20 29.08 32.59 7.34
CA ASP A 20 30.05 33.14 6.41
C ASP A 20 31.26 33.73 7.15
N LYS A 21 32.41 33.74 6.47
CA LYS A 21 33.68 34.15 7.10
C LYS A 21 33.74 35.65 7.36
N GLU A 22 32.95 36.41 6.62
CA GLU A 22 32.82 37.85 6.69
C GLU A 22 31.88 38.30 7.84
N GLY A 23 31.14 37.37 8.46
CA GLY A 23 30.21 37.63 9.56
C GLY A 23 28.92 38.34 9.14
N LEU A 24 28.63 38.42 7.83
CA LEU A 24 27.50 39.14 7.27
C LEU A 24 26.17 38.51 7.67
N THR A 25 26.08 37.18 7.75
CA THR A 25 24.88 36.45 8.18
C THR A 25 24.57 36.76 9.63
N HIS A 26 25.58 36.80 10.49
CA HIS A 26 25.40 37.16 11.90
C HIS A 26 24.98 38.62 12.06
N GLN A 27 25.55 39.55 11.29
CA GLN A 27 25.11 40.95 11.27
C GLN A 27 23.66 41.08 10.77
N PHE A 28 23.29 40.32 9.72
CA PHE A 28 21.92 40.28 9.21
C PHE A 28 20.95 39.79 10.28
N ILE A 29 21.32 38.72 10.99
CA ILE A 29 20.54 38.18 12.10
C ILE A 29 20.38 39.24 13.19
N LEU A 30 21.46 39.86 13.68
CA LEU A 30 21.39 40.89 14.74
C LEU A 30 20.52 42.10 14.38
N ASN A 31 20.35 42.43 13.09
CA ASN A 31 19.37 43.45 12.67
C ASN A 31 17.94 43.12 13.11
N GLY A 32 17.61 41.85 13.35
CA GLY A 32 16.34 41.42 13.93
C GLY A 32 16.07 42.04 15.30
N LEU A 33 17.09 42.16 16.16
CA LEU A 33 16.99 42.83 17.47
C LEU A 33 16.74 44.34 17.31
N ARG A 34 17.44 44.99 16.37
CA ARG A 34 17.16 46.40 16.02
C ARG A 34 15.73 46.60 15.52
N HIS A 35 15.21 45.63 14.77
CA HIS A 35 13.83 45.69 14.30
C HIS A 35 12.84 45.46 15.44
N ALA A 36 13.10 44.52 16.34
CA ALA A 36 12.28 44.29 17.53
C ALA A 36 12.15 45.55 18.40
N ASN A 37 13.23 46.27 18.67
CA ASN A 37 13.18 47.56 19.36
C ASN A 37 12.27 48.58 18.67
N ARG A 38 12.34 48.66 17.33
CA ARG A 38 11.47 49.57 16.55
C ARG A 38 10.00 49.21 16.69
N VAL A 39 9.67 47.92 16.74
CA VAL A 39 8.30 47.43 16.94
C VAL A 39 7.81 47.71 18.37
N LEU A 40 8.67 47.53 19.36
CA LEU A 40 8.36 47.77 20.78
C LEU A 40 8.26 49.26 21.14
N GLY A 41 8.88 50.15 20.35
CA GLY A 41 8.93 51.58 20.64
C GLY A 41 9.90 51.96 21.77
N GLU A 42 10.71 51.01 22.23
CA GLU A 42 11.71 51.18 23.28
C GLU A 42 13.00 50.39 22.97
N THR A 43 14.08 50.69 23.68
CA THR A 43 15.35 49.94 23.55
C THR A 43 15.35 48.76 24.52
N ALA A 44 14.66 47.68 24.15
CA ALA A 44 14.62 46.43 24.91
C ALA A 44 15.88 45.57 24.69
N PHE A 45 16.51 45.68 23.52
CA PHE A 45 17.70 44.92 23.13
C PHE A 45 18.86 45.87 22.79
N VAL A 46 19.99 45.79 23.50
CA VAL A 46 21.23 46.47 23.14
C VAL A 46 22.08 45.51 22.33
N GLU A 47 22.20 45.69 21.01
CA GLU A 47 22.81 44.70 20.10
C GLU A 47 24.20 44.23 20.52
N ASP A 48 25.05 45.12 21.02
CA ASP A 48 26.41 44.79 21.47
C ASP A 48 26.43 43.85 22.68
N ASP A 49 25.28 43.66 23.36
CA ASP A 49 25.11 42.68 24.43
C ASP A 49 24.69 41.30 23.92
N TRP A 50 24.60 41.09 22.60
CA TRP A 50 24.14 39.84 22.00
C TRP A 50 25.13 39.30 20.99
N LYS A 51 25.18 37.97 20.92
CA LYS A 51 25.87 37.22 19.86
C LYS A 51 24.91 36.30 19.15
N VAL A 52 25.30 35.92 17.94
CA VAL A 52 24.66 34.88 17.16
C VAL A 52 25.46 33.59 17.32
N ILE A 53 24.76 32.49 17.55
CA ILE A 53 25.32 31.15 17.56
C ILE A 53 24.67 30.42 16.39
N GLY A 54 25.43 30.15 15.34
CA GLY A 54 25.03 29.23 14.28
C GLY A 54 25.75 27.91 14.43
N GLU A 55 25.03 26.79 14.34
CA GLU A 55 25.59 25.45 14.44
C GLU A 55 24.94 24.49 13.46
N TYR A 56 25.67 23.44 13.08
CA TYR A 56 25.11 22.31 12.37
C TYR A 56 24.90 21.17 13.37
N VAL A 57 23.72 20.57 13.36
CA VAL A 57 23.36 19.44 14.22
C VAL A 57 22.87 18.30 13.35
N TYR A 58 23.22 17.07 13.74
CA TYR A 58 22.70 15.85 13.16
C TYR A 58 22.26 14.92 14.30
N ASP A 59 20.96 14.75 14.45
CA ASP A 59 20.35 13.90 15.49
C ASP A 59 19.17 13.11 14.92
N ALA A 60 18.27 12.61 15.79
CA ALA A 60 17.11 11.82 15.38
C ALA A 60 16.13 12.56 14.45
N GLU A 61 16.18 13.90 14.41
CA GLU A 61 15.37 14.73 13.51
C GLU A 61 16.08 15.00 12.17
N GLY A 62 17.30 14.50 11.99
CA GLY A 62 18.11 14.64 10.79
C GLY A 62 19.08 15.82 10.84
N GLY A 63 19.75 16.04 9.70
CA GLY A 63 20.74 17.09 9.55
C GLY A 63 20.09 18.48 9.41
N ARG A 64 20.57 19.46 10.18
CA ARG A 64 20.07 20.84 10.10
C ARG A 64 21.11 21.88 10.43
N HIS A 65 20.94 23.05 9.85
CA HIS A 65 21.45 24.29 10.45
C HIS A 65 20.44 24.83 11.44
N GLN A 66 20.91 25.37 12.56
CA GLN A 66 20.10 26.14 13.49
C GLN A 66 20.91 27.33 14.02
N ALA A 67 20.23 28.46 14.22
CA ALA A 67 20.85 29.63 14.84
C ALA A 67 20.04 30.20 15.99
N PHE A 68 20.76 30.90 16.88
CA PHE A 68 20.23 31.46 18.11
C PHE A 68 20.81 32.84 18.39
N TYR A 69 20.02 33.69 19.05
CA TYR A 69 20.57 34.78 19.86
C TYR A 69 20.97 34.25 21.23
N SER A 70 22.07 34.77 21.77
CA SER A 70 22.44 34.55 23.17
C SER A 70 23.11 35.80 23.71
N PRO A 71 22.76 36.28 24.91
CA PRO A 71 23.35 37.49 25.43
C PRO A 71 24.77 37.21 25.94
N LEU A 72 25.68 38.16 25.78
CA LEU A 72 27.07 38.07 26.23
C LEU A 72 27.21 38.15 27.75
N ARG A 73 26.20 38.72 28.41
CA ARG A 73 26.07 38.89 29.86
C ARG A 73 24.59 38.83 30.24
N ASP A 74 24.30 38.59 31.50
CA ASP A 74 22.93 38.64 32.00
C ASP A 74 22.33 40.03 31.71
N THR A 75 21.17 40.06 31.08
CA THR A 75 20.50 41.29 30.61
C THR A 75 19.02 41.27 30.95
N ILE A 76 18.42 42.44 31.09
CA ILE A 76 16.97 42.59 31.27
C ILE A 76 16.36 42.93 29.92
N VAL A 77 15.42 42.12 29.45
CA VAL A 77 14.64 42.36 28.23
C VAL A 77 13.17 42.41 28.63
N MET A 78 12.50 43.54 28.36
CA MET A 78 11.07 43.71 28.67
C MET A 78 10.71 43.41 30.14
N GLY A 79 11.63 43.68 31.07
CA GLY A 79 11.44 43.41 32.50
C GLY A 79 11.84 42.00 32.97
N GLU A 80 12.18 41.09 32.04
CA GLU A 80 12.58 39.72 32.35
C GLU A 80 14.10 39.55 32.27
N LEU A 81 14.65 38.77 33.20
CA LEU A 81 16.08 38.42 33.20
C LEU A 81 16.36 37.33 32.17
N VAL A 82 17.17 37.67 31.16
CA VAL A 82 17.73 36.71 30.21
C VAL A 82 19.19 36.46 30.57
N ARG A 83 19.52 35.20 30.88
CA ARG A 83 20.87 34.85 31.34
C ARG A 83 21.82 34.65 30.16
N SER A 84 23.10 34.90 30.40
CA SER A 84 24.21 34.75 29.42
C SER A 84 24.35 33.37 28.76
N HIS A 85 23.74 32.32 29.32
CA HIS A 85 23.74 30.97 28.76
C HIS A 85 22.43 30.61 28.04
N GLU A 86 21.39 31.44 28.17
CA GLU A 86 20.12 31.20 27.51
C GLU A 86 20.27 31.45 26.00
N ARG A 87 19.50 30.69 25.23
CA ARG A 87 19.50 30.70 23.77
C ARG A 87 18.09 30.92 23.27
N ILE A 88 17.91 31.90 22.40
CA ILE A 88 16.64 32.20 21.73
C ILE A 88 16.78 31.74 20.29
N GLN A 89 16.04 30.70 19.89
CA GLN A 89 16.12 30.15 18.54
C GLN A 89 15.52 31.11 17.51
N ILE A 90 16.21 31.28 16.37
CA ILE A 90 15.82 32.25 15.34
C ILE A 90 15.56 31.61 13.98
N GLU A 91 16.30 30.57 13.63
CA GLU A 91 16.20 29.93 12.33
C GLU A 91 16.53 28.44 12.45
N GLN A 92 15.94 27.68 11.54
CA GLN A 92 16.27 26.29 11.31
C GLN A 92 16.17 26.00 9.82
N SER A 93 17.18 25.30 9.28
CA SER A 93 17.18 24.83 7.91
C SER A 93 17.48 23.34 7.87
N LEU A 94 16.43 22.55 7.65
CA LEU A 94 16.48 21.09 7.57
C LEU A 94 17.07 20.63 6.23
N LYS A 95 17.85 19.55 6.29
CA LYS A 95 18.49 18.91 5.14
C LYS A 95 17.99 17.47 5.06
N TYR A 96 17.63 17.04 3.85
CA TYR A 96 17.00 15.74 3.63
C TYR A 96 17.70 15.01 2.49
N SER A 97 18.38 13.92 2.79
CA SER A 97 18.86 12.97 1.78
C SER A 97 17.71 12.45 0.91
N ALA A 98 18.04 11.79 -0.21
CA ALA A 98 17.03 11.13 -1.05
C ALA A 98 16.17 10.13 -0.26
N ALA A 99 16.75 9.38 0.67
CA ALA A 99 16.03 8.42 1.51
C ALA A 99 15.11 9.13 2.53
N GLU A 100 15.62 10.16 3.22
CA GLU A 100 14.84 10.95 4.17
C GLU A 100 13.69 11.71 3.48
N ALA A 101 13.91 12.21 2.27
CA ALA A 101 12.87 12.83 1.44
C ALA A 101 11.75 11.84 1.10
N GLN A 102 12.10 10.60 0.73
CA GLN A 102 11.10 9.56 0.45
C GLN A 102 10.24 9.26 1.69
N VAL A 103 10.86 9.16 2.87
CA VAL A 103 10.15 9.00 4.14
C VAL A 103 9.26 10.20 4.45
N LEU A 104 9.75 11.42 4.21
CA LEU A 104 8.99 12.66 4.38
C LEU A 104 7.72 12.67 3.52
N TRP A 105 7.84 12.31 2.24
CA TRP A 105 6.69 12.23 1.33
C TRP A 105 5.68 11.17 1.77
N GLN A 106 6.16 9.98 2.13
CA GLN A 106 5.29 8.90 2.64
C GLN A 106 4.52 9.32 3.90
N ARG A 107 5.20 9.92 4.88
CA ARG A 107 4.56 10.44 6.10
C ARG A 107 3.56 11.56 5.82
N ALA A 108 3.81 12.38 4.80
CA ALA A 108 2.88 13.42 4.36
C ALA A 108 1.69 12.88 3.53
N GLY A 109 1.63 11.57 3.26
CA GLY A 109 0.63 10.99 2.37
C GLY A 109 0.79 11.47 0.92
N MET A 110 2.02 11.71 0.49
CA MET A 110 2.36 12.24 -0.83
C MET A 110 3.22 11.23 -1.59
N THR A 111 3.09 11.24 -2.92
CA THR A 111 3.95 10.47 -3.83
C THR A 111 4.70 11.42 -4.73
N GLU A 112 6.01 11.23 -4.83
CA GLU A 112 6.83 11.94 -5.82
C GLU A 112 6.57 11.38 -7.22
N ILE A 113 6.10 12.23 -8.13
CA ILE A 113 5.75 11.85 -9.50
C ILE A 113 6.74 12.41 -10.54
N ALA A 114 7.53 13.42 -10.17
CA ALA A 114 8.66 13.88 -10.96
C ALA A 114 9.68 14.61 -10.09
N GLN A 115 10.92 14.67 -10.56
CA GLN A 115 12.03 15.28 -9.85
C GLN A 115 13.04 15.87 -10.82
N TRP A 116 13.56 17.05 -10.47
CA TRP A 116 14.62 17.74 -11.20
C TRP A 116 15.69 18.15 -10.22
N ARG A 117 16.90 17.60 -10.37
CA ARG A 117 18.01 17.90 -9.45
C ARG A 117 19.14 18.65 -10.14
N ARG A 118 19.78 19.54 -9.39
CA ARG A 118 21.12 20.06 -9.69
C ARG A 118 22.12 19.30 -8.83
N ARG A 119 22.88 18.39 -9.45
CA ARG A 119 23.72 17.39 -8.75
C ARG A 119 22.84 16.53 -7.81
N GLU A 120 23.41 16.01 -6.73
CA GLU A 120 22.68 15.21 -5.73
C GLU A 120 22.07 16.05 -4.59
N GLU A 121 22.15 17.39 -4.67
CA GLU A 121 22.00 18.24 -3.48
C GLU A 121 20.76 19.14 -3.52
N TYR A 122 20.35 19.64 -4.69
CA TYR A 122 19.22 20.56 -4.78
C TYR A 122 18.18 20.00 -5.72
N GLY A 123 17.01 19.66 -5.19
CA GLY A 123 15.93 19.05 -5.94
C GLY A 123 14.67 19.92 -5.97
N LEU A 124 14.03 20.00 -7.13
CA LEU A 124 12.61 20.31 -7.26
C LEU A 124 11.85 18.98 -7.37
N HIS A 125 10.83 18.83 -6.54
CA HIS A 125 10.05 17.61 -6.36
C HIS A 125 8.59 17.90 -6.69
N MET A 126 8.05 17.25 -7.71
CA MET A 126 6.62 17.29 -8.02
C MET A 126 5.93 16.17 -7.25
N LEU A 127 5.09 16.56 -6.29
CA LEU A 127 4.35 15.65 -5.44
C LEU A 127 2.88 15.64 -5.84
N ALA A 128 2.32 14.44 -5.96
CA ALA A 128 0.89 14.21 -5.99
C ALA A 128 0.44 13.77 -4.60
N LYS A 129 -0.74 14.22 -4.17
CA LYS A 129 -1.45 13.59 -3.04
C LYS A 129 -2.29 12.48 -3.66
N PRO A 130 -1.93 11.18 -3.48
CA PRO A 130 -2.82 10.12 -3.89
C PRO A 130 -4.14 10.33 -3.15
N LYS A 131 -5.27 10.16 -3.83
CA LYS A 131 -6.57 9.98 -3.16
C LYS A 131 -6.63 8.57 -2.55
N MET A 132 -5.59 8.15 -1.84
CA MET A 132 -5.63 6.89 -1.08
C MET A 132 -6.37 7.21 0.21
N ALA A 133 -7.55 6.62 0.34
CA ALA A 133 -8.50 6.83 1.43
C ALA A 133 -7.97 6.43 2.82
N PHE A 134 -6.98 5.54 2.88
CA PHE A 134 -6.60 4.88 4.13
C PHE A 134 -5.14 5.13 4.48
N SER A 135 -4.90 5.44 5.75
CA SER A 135 -3.57 5.37 6.34
C SER A 135 -3.13 3.91 6.44
N LEU A 136 -1.84 3.63 6.23
CA LEU A 136 -1.25 2.31 6.52
C LEU A 136 -0.76 2.20 7.97
N ASP A 137 -0.91 3.26 8.77
CA ASP A 137 -0.55 3.28 10.19
C ASP A 137 -1.70 2.72 11.04
N PRO A 138 -1.50 1.58 11.74
CA PRO A 138 -2.54 0.98 12.59
C PRO A 138 -3.04 1.92 13.68
N SER A 139 -2.20 2.83 14.18
CA SER A 139 -2.61 3.82 15.19
C SER A 139 -3.62 4.84 14.65
N VAL A 140 -3.73 4.93 13.32
CA VAL A 140 -4.69 5.78 12.62
C VAL A 140 -5.91 4.96 12.18
N TYR A 141 -5.72 3.91 11.37
CA TYR A 141 -6.86 3.18 10.77
C TYR A 141 -7.56 2.21 11.74
N ALA A 142 -6.89 1.78 12.82
CA ALA A 142 -7.45 0.88 13.84
C ALA A 142 -7.58 1.58 15.21
N ARG A 143 -7.71 2.92 15.21
CA ARG A 143 -7.85 3.73 16.43
C ARG A 143 -9.12 3.42 17.21
N THR A 144 -10.18 3.01 16.52
CA THR A 144 -11.49 2.68 17.09
C THR A 144 -11.93 1.30 16.61
N ALA A 145 -12.82 0.65 17.37
CA ALA A 145 -13.38 -0.64 16.98
C ALA A 145 -14.27 -0.57 15.72
N LEU A 146 -14.78 0.61 15.38
CA LEU A 146 -15.57 0.86 14.18
C LEU A 146 -14.79 1.70 13.17
N PRO A 147 -15.03 1.52 11.86
CA PRO A 147 -14.57 2.47 10.85
C PRO A 147 -15.19 3.83 11.14
N SER A 148 -14.42 4.89 10.97
CA SER A 148 -14.92 6.27 11.06
C SER A 148 -15.71 6.66 9.81
N LEU A 149 -16.44 7.77 9.86
CA LEU A 149 -17.07 8.31 8.65
C LEU A 149 -16.05 8.70 7.58
N GLU A 150 -14.85 9.15 7.97
CA GLU A 150 -13.76 9.45 7.04
C GLU A 150 -13.30 8.18 6.31
N ASP A 151 -13.23 7.05 7.02
CA ASP A 151 -12.92 5.74 6.41
C ASP A 151 -13.99 5.34 5.39
N TRP A 152 -15.28 5.53 5.72
CA TRP A 152 -16.39 5.27 4.80
C TRP A 152 -16.38 6.18 3.56
N GLU A 153 -16.15 7.47 3.74
CA GLU A 153 -16.04 8.42 2.63
C GLU A 153 -14.88 8.06 1.70
N GLY A 154 -13.77 7.64 2.29
CA GLY A 154 -12.62 7.12 1.58
C GLY A 154 -12.93 5.84 0.80
N LEU A 155 -13.61 4.87 1.43
CA LEU A 155 -14.08 3.64 0.79
C LEU A 155 -14.99 3.95 -0.40
N TRP A 156 -15.98 4.82 -0.20
CA TRP A 156 -16.93 5.21 -1.24
C TRP A 156 -16.26 5.91 -2.40
N ALA A 157 -15.27 6.76 -2.14
CA ALA A 157 -14.48 7.37 -3.21
C ALA A 157 -13.71 6.32 -4.02
N ALA A 158 -13.12 5.32 -3.37
CA ALA A 158 -12.42 4.23 -4.05
C ALA A 158 -13.40 3.36 -4.85
N TRP A 159 -14.54 3.00 -4.26
CA TRP A 159 -15.62 2.27 -4.91
C TRP A 159 -16.10 2.98 -6.17
N ASP A 160 -16.37 4.28 -6.07
CA ASP A 160 -16.86 5.09 -7.17
C ASP A 160 -15.83 5.19 -8.31
N VAL A 161 -14.53 5.35 -8.01
CA VAL A 161 -13.47 5.33 -9.03
C VAL A 161 -13.44 3.99 -9.77
N VAL A 162 -13.43 2.88 -9.03
CA VAL A 162 -13.37 1.53 -9.60
C VAL A 162 -14.61 1.26 -10.47
N THR A 163 -15.79 1.62 -9.99
CA THR A 163 -17.04 1.21 -10.64
C THR A 163 -17.57 2.19 -11.69
N ARG A 164 -17.17 3.46 -11.65
CA ARG A 164 -17.73 4.51 -12.51
C ARG A 164 -16.71 5.16 -13.43
N GLU A 165 -15.42 5.03 -13.13
CA GLU A 165 -14.36 5.66 -13.91
C GLU A 165 -13.45 4.65 -14.60
N MET A 166 -13.13 3.53 -13.94
CA MET A 166 -12.35 2.43 -14.53
C MET A 166 -13.21 1.51 -15.42
N LEU A 167 -14.51 1.41 -15.14
CA LEU A 167 -15.48 0.70 -15.97
C LEU A 167 -16.28 1.70 -16.83
N PRO A 168 -16.27 1.56 -18.17
CA PRO A 168 -17.15 2.34 -19.03
C PRO A 168 -18.64 2.05 -18.72
N PRO A 169 -19.54 3.06 -18.73
CA PRO A 169 -20.96 2.83 -18.47
C PRO A 169 -21.61 1.81 -19.41
N ASP A 170 -21.18 1.78 -20.68
CA ASP A 170 -21.70 0.86 -21.70
C ASP A 170 -21.32 -0.61 -21.45
N ASP A 171 -20.35 -0.86 -20.57
CA ASP A 171 -19.81 -2.19 -20.29
C ASP A 171 -20.27 -2.76 -18.93
N LEU A 172 -21.20 -2.09 -18.24
CA LEU A 172 -21.72 -2.57 -16.96
C LEU A 172 -22.47 -3.91 -17.08
N LEU A 173 -22.98 -4.24 -18.26
CA LEU A 173 -23.63 -5.54 -18.52
C LEU A 173 -22.62 -6.64 -18.89
N GLU A 174 -21.33 -6.33 -18.98
CA GLU A 174 -20.31 -7.33 -19.29
C GLU A 174 -20.09 -8.30 -18.14
N LYS A 175 -19.65 -9.50 -18.53
CA LYS A 175 -19.30 -10.60 -17.64
C LYS A 175 -17.84 -11.02 -17.94
N PRO A 176 -16.82 -10.24 -17.53
CA PRO A 176 -15.41 -10.53 -17.84
C PRO A 176 -14.97 -11.94 -17.44
N ILE A 177 -15.61 -12.49 -16.40
CA ILE A 177 -15.38 -13.84 -15.90
C ILE A 177 -16.70 -14.59 -15.91
N LYS A 178 -16.80 -15.67 -16.70
CA LYS A 178 -18.04 -16.45 -16.89
C LYS A 178 -18.69 -16.94 -15.59
N LEU A 179 -17.90 -17.17 -14.55
CA LEU A 179 -18.32 -17.65 -13.22
C LEU A 179 -18.70 -16.51 -12.23
N ARG A 180 -18.81 -15.27 -12.70
CA ARG A 180 -19.14 -14.09 -11.88
C ARG A 180 -20.35 -13.35 -12.43
N ASN A 181 -21.06 -12.57 -11.62
CA ASN A 181 -22.15 -11.74 -12.13
C ASN A 181 -21.65 -10.67 -13.12
N ALA A 182 -22.58 -10.09 -13.89
CA ALA A 182 -22.29 -8.89 -14.68
C ALA A 182 -21.87 -7.72 -13.78
N CYS A 183 -21.05 -6.80 -14.28
CA CYS A 183 -20.51 -5.70 -13.46
C CYS A 183 -21.59 -4.85 -12.77
N ILE A 184 -22.75 -4.65 -13.40
CA ILE A 184 -23.90 -3.92 -12.86
C ILE A 184 -24.45 -4.52 -11.55
N PHE A 185 -24.34 -5.85 -11.39
CA PHE A 185 -24.79 -6.53 -10.17
C PHE A 185 -24.12 -5.92 -8.94
N TYR A 186 -22.81 -5.68 -9.02
CA TYR A 186 -22.03 -5.20 -7.88
C TYR A 186 -22.42 -3.78 -7.44
N LEU A 187 -22.91 -2.94 -8.37
CA LEU A 187 -23.43 -1.61 -8.06
C LEU A 187 -24.65 -1.66 -7.13
N GLY A 188 -25.53 -2.66 -7.32
CA GLY A 188 -26.69 -2.87 -6.44
C GLY A 188 -26.38 -3.73 -5.23
N HIS A 189 -25.55 -4.77 -5.40
CA HIS A 189 -25.17 -5.72 -4.36
C HIS A 189 -24.57 -5.04 -3.13
N ILE A 190 -23.63 -4.11 -3.32
CA ILE A 190 -22.96 -3.47 -2.19
C ILE A 190 -23.89 -2.68 -1.27
N PRO A 191 -24.67 -1.70 -1.78
CA PRO A 191 -25.60 -1.01 -0.90
C PRO A 191 -26.69 -1.96 -0.36
N THR A 192 -27.11 -2.97 -1.13
CA THR A 192 -28.10 -3.95 -0.65
C THR A 192 -27.57 -4.80 0.50
N PHE A 193 -26.32 -5.27 0.44
CA PHE A 193 -25.73 -6.04 1.51
C PHE A 193 -25.67 -5.23 2.80
N LEU A 194 -25.17 -3.99 2.75
CA LEU A 194 -25.13 -3.09 3.90
C LEU A 194 -26.54 -2.84 4.46
N ASP A 195 -27.52 -2.54 3.61
CA ASP A 195 -28.90 -2.28 4.01
C ASP A 195 -29.53 -3.48 4.72
N ILE A 196 -29.28 -4.70 4.23
CA ILE A 196 -29.73 -5.95 4.88
C ILE A 196 -29.13 -6.07 6.28
N GLN A 197 -27.82 -5.85 6.45
CA GLN A 197 -27.19 -5.97 7.77
C GLN A 197 -27.73 -4.90 8.73
N LEU A 198 -27.85 -3.64 8.28
CA LEU A 198 -28.41 -2.57 9.08
C LEU A 198 -29.86 -2.84 9.48
N THR A 199 -30.71 -3.33 8.58
CA THR A 199 -32.09 -3.70 8.91
C THR A 199 -32.17 -4.84 9.92
N LYS A 200 -31.30 -5.86 9.83
CA LYS A 200 -31.25 -6.94 10.83
C LYS A 200 -30.90 -6.41 12.22
N THR A 201 -29.95 -5.48 12.32
CA THR A 201 -29.45 -5.03 13.62
C THR A 201 -30.25 -3.87 14.20
N THR A 202 -30.75 -2.94 13.39
CA THR A 202 -31.54 -1.80 13.88
C THR A 202 -33.03 -2.09 13.97
N GLN A 203 -33.51 -3.20 13.38
CA GLN A 203 -34.93 -3.57 13.29
C GLN A 203 -35.79 -2.50 12.59
N GLN A 204 -35.16 -1.61 11.83
CA GLN A 204 -35.85 -0.62 11.00
C GLN A 204 -36.17 -1.20 9.62
N PRO A 205 -37.23 -0.68 8.94
CA PRO A 205 -37.57 -1.08 7.58
C PRO A 205 -36.36 -0.98 6.61
N PRO A 206 -36.31 -1.82 5.56
CA PRO A 206 -35.29 -1.71 4.52
C PRO A 206 -35.38 -0.38 3.78
N THR A 207 -34.28 0.05 3.20
CA THR A 207 -34.26 1.23 2.32
C THR A 207 -35.00 0.90 1.03
N ASP A 208 -35.92 1.77 0.61
CA ASP A 208 -36.65 1.55 -0.64
C ASP A 208 -35.75 1.67 -1.89
N PRO A 209 -35.96 0.86 -2.93
CA PRO A 209 -37.02 -0.14 -3.03
C PRO A 209 -36.63 -1.47 -2.37
N ALA A 210 -37.48 -2.00 -1.50
CA ALA A 210 -37.18 -3.21 -0.72
C ALA A 210 -36.89 -4.46 -1.59
N TYR A 211 -37.46 -4.56 -2.79
CA TYR A 211 -37.26 -5.70 -3.70
C TYR A 211 -35.82 -5.81 -4.25
N TYR A 212 -34.99 -4.77 -4.10
CA TYR A 212 -33.57 -4.87 -4.46
C TYR A 212 -32.85 -5.98 -3.70
N ARG A 213 -33.33 -6.31 -2.50
CA ARG A 213 -32.88 -7.51 -1.78
C ARG A 213 -32.99 -8.78 -2.62
N ASP A 214 -34.09 -8.98 -3.34
CA ASP A 214 -34.35 -10.24 -4.03
C ASP A 214 -33.36 -10.49 -5.18
N ILE A 215 -32.93 -9.41 -5.85
CA ILE A 215 -32.07 -9.46 -7.05
C ILE A 215 -30.58 -9.16 -6.77
N PHE A 216 -30.26 -8.53 -5.63
CA PHE A 216 -28.90 -8.11 -5.28
C PHE A 216 -28.34 -8.75 -3.98
N GLU A 217 -29.11 -9.50 -3.20
CA GLU A 217 -28.66 -10.09 -1.93
C GLU A 217 -27.44 -11.01 -2.08
N ARG A 218 -27.43 -11.90 -3.07
CA ARG A 218 -26.44 -12.98 -3.15
C ARG A 218 -25.90 -13.17 -4.56
N GLY A 219 -24.57 -13.08 -4.69
CA GLY A 219 -23.87 -13.30 -5.94
C GLY A 219 -23.88 -14.76 -6.41
N ILE A 220 -23.50 -14.97 -7.68
CA ILE A 220 -23.27 -16.31 -8.24
C ILE A 220 -22.07 -16.97 -7.56
N ASP A 221 -22.26 -18.19 -7.08
CA ASP A 221 -21.28 -18.98 -6.34
C ASP A 221 -21.22 -20.42 -6.88
N PRO A 222 -20.48 -20.65 -7.98
CA PRO A 222 -20.35 -21.96 -8.60
C PRO A 222 -19.55 -22.91 -7.71
N ASP A 223 -19.89 -24.19 -7.73
CA ASP A 223 -19.12 -25.21 -7.03
C ASP A 223 -17.69 -25.26 -7.57
N VAL A 224 -16.72 -25.35 -6.65
CA VAL A 224 -15.29 -25.26 -6.97
C VAL A 224 -14.82 -26.47 -7.75
N ASP A 225 -15.37 -27.66 -7.46
CA ASP A 225 -14.98 -28.92 -8.10
C ASP A 225 -15.77 -29.15 -9.41
N ASN A 226 -17.03 -28.70 -9.46
CA ASN A 226 -17.87 -28.76 -10.64
C ASN A 226 -18.61 -27.42 -10.90
N PRO A 227 -18.02 -26.52 -11.71
CA PRO A 227 -18.62 -25.21 -12.02
C PRO A 227 -19.94 -25.24 -12.80
N GLU A 228 -20.43 -26.40 -13.23
CA GLU A 228 -21.79 -26.57 -13.78
C GLU A 228 -22.87 -26.55 -12.69
N LEU A 229 -22.49 -26.84 -11.44
CA LEU A 229 -23.34 -26.70 -10.26
C LEU A 229 -23.14 -25.32 -9.67
N CYS A 230 -24.23 -24.67 -9.27
CA CYS A 230 -24.17 -23.38 -8.61
C CYS A 230 -24.98 -23.40 -7.32
N HIS A 231 -24.40 -22.87 -6.24
CA HIS A 231 -25.11 -22.66 -5.00
C HIS A 231 -26.24 -21.62 -5.20
N ALA A 232 -27.19 -21.60 -4.27
CA ALA A 232 -28.29 -20.64 -4.31
C ALA A 232 -27.78 -19.20 -4.42
N HIS A 233 -28.36 -18.41 -5.31
CA HIS A 233 -28.03 -17.00 -5.55
C HIS A 233 -29.31 -16.20 -5.80
N SER A 234 -29.20 -14.88 -5.80
CA SER A 234 -30.33 -14.00 -6.14
C SER A 234 -30.87 -14.28 -7.54
N GLU A 235 -32.16 -13.99 -7.75
CA GLU A 235 -32.76 -14.08 -9.08
C GLU A 235 -32.06 -13.08 -10.01
N ILE A 236 -31.70 -13.53 -11.21
CA ILE A 236 -31.17 -12.65 -12.25
C ILE A 236 -32.37 -12.10 -13.01
N PRO A 237 -32.65 -10.79 -12.95
CA PRO A 237 -33.81 -10.22 -13.63
C PRO A 237 -33.60 -10.26 -15.15
N ASP A 238 -34.70 -10.29 -15.91
CA ASP A 238 -34.66 -10.17 -17.37
C ASP A 238 -34.00 -8.85 -17.80
N GLU A 239 -34.27 -7.77 -17.05
CA GLU A 239 -33.65 -6.46 -17.21
C GLU A 239 -33.19 -5.93 -15.85
N TRP A 240 -31.92 -5.50 -15.77
CA TRP A 240 -31.40 -4.84 -14.57
C TRP A 240 -32.05 -3.46 -14.39
N PRO A 241 -32.25 -3.00 -13.14
CA PRO A 241 -32.68 -1.63 -12.89
C PRO A 241 -31.72 -0.62 -13.53
N ALA A 242 -32.27 0.52 -13.97
CA ALA A 242 -31.46 1.62 -14.51
C ALA A 242 -30.36 2.04 -13.52
N VAL A 243 -29.15 2.29 -14.04
CA VAL A 243 -27.96 2.64 -13.25
C VAL A 243 -28.25 3.82 -12.31
N ASP A 244 -28.90 4.87 -12.79
CA ASP A 244 -29.26 6.04 -11.97
C ASP A 244 -30.19 5.67 -10.79
N ALA A 245 -31.08 4.69 -10.96
CA ALA A 245 -31.94 4.20 -9.88
C ALA A 245 -31.15 3.42 -8.82
N ILE A 246 -30.17 2.61 -9.26
CA ILE A 246 -29.25 1.88 -8.38
C ILE A 246 -28.38 2.87 -7.60
N LEU A 247 -27.83 3.90 -8.26
CA LEU A 247 -27.01 4.94 -7.60
C LEU A 247 -27.82 5.79 -6.63
N ALA A 248 -29.09 6.08 -6.95
CA ALA A 248 -29.99 6.75 -6.03
C ALA A 248 -30.28 5.90 -4.79
N TYR A 249 -30.45 4.58 -4.96
CA TYR A 249 -30.56 3.63 -3.84
C TYR A 249 -29.28 3.60 -2.99
N GLN A 250 -28.11 3.49 -3.63
CA GLN A 250 -26.82 3.54 -2.94
C GLN A 250 -26.69 4.80 -2.08
N SER A 251 -27.05 5.96 -2.64
CA SER A 251 -27.01 7.24 -1.92
C SER A 251 -27.92 7.25 -0.69
N ARG A 252 -29.11 6.64 -0.76
CA ARG A 252 -30.02 6.51 0.39
C ARG A 252 -29.45 5.59 1.47
N VAL A 253 -28.84 4.47 1.11
CA VAL A 253 -28.19 3.56 2.06
C VAL A 253 -26.98 4.23 2.72
N ARG A 254 -26.15 4.94 1.95
CA ARG A 254 -25.03 5.73 2.49
C ARG A 254 -25.52 6.79 3.48
N ALA A 255 -26.59 7.52 3.15
CA ALA A 255 -27.21 8.50 4.05
C ALA A 255 -27.79 7.85 5.32
N ARG A 256 -28.41 6.66 5.21
CA ARG A 256 -28.88 5.87 6.35
C ARG A 256 -27.72 5.53 7.27
N LEU A 257 -26.59 5.03 6.74
CA LEU A 257 -25.40 4.76 7.53
C LEU A 257 -24.87 6.02 8.21
N GLN A 258 -24.72 7.12 7.47
CA GLN A 258 -24.25 8.40 8.04
C GLN A 258 -25.09 8.86 9.23
N SER A 259 -26.41 8.65 9.17
CA SER A 259 -27.32 9.03 10.27
C SER A 259 -27.04 8.27 11.58
N LEU A 260 -26.49 7.06 11.51
CA LEU A 260 -26.13 6.27 12.69
C LEU A 260 -24.94 6.89 13.46
N TYR A 261 -24.11 7.67 12.77
CA TYR A 261 -22.95 8.34 13.35
C TYR A 261 -23.28 9.73 13.91
N ALA A 262 -24.53 10.21 13.80
CA ALA A 262 -24.89 11.59 14.15
C ALA A 262 -24.64 11.95 15.62
N GLU A 263 -24.75 10.98 16.53
CA GLU A 263 -24.50 11.14 17.97
C GLU A 263 -23.06 10.73 18.38
N GLY A 264 -22.20 10.42 17.41
CA GLY A 264 -20.83 9.96 17.61
C GLY A 264 -20.69 8.44 17.67
N ASN A 265 -19.46 7.93 17.46
CA ASN A 265 -19.18 6.49 17.37
C ASN A 265 -19.59 5.71 18.63
N ASP A 266 -19.38 6.30 19.81
CA ASP A 266 -19.66 5.66 21.10
C ASP A 266 -21.16 5.48 21.38
N ALA A 267 -22.03 6.19 20.64
CA ALA A 267 -23.48 6.05 20.73
C ALA A 267 -24.00 4.84 19.95
N ILE A 268 -23.19 4.24 19.06
CA ILE A 268 -23.60 3.12 18.22
C ILE A 268 -23.60 1.83 19.06
N PRO A 269 -24.75 1.14 19.21
CA PRO A 269 -24.79 -0.12 19.93
C PRO A 269 -23.92 -1.17 19.25
N ARG A 270 -23.21 -1.98 20.05
CA ARG A 270 -22.26 -2.98 19.54
C ARG A 270 -22.82 -3.93 18.48
N HIS A 271 -24.07 -4.37 18.64
CA HIS A 271 -24.73 -5.24 17.65
C HIS A 271 -24.94 -4.54 16.31
N VAL A 272 -25.20 -3.23 16.28
CA VAL A 272 -25.23 -2.41 15.06
C VAL A 272 -23.80 -2.20 14.54
N GLY A 273 -22.84 -2.00 15.44
CA GLY A 273 -21.42 -1.93 15.11
C GLY A 273 -20.92 -3.14 14.31
N ARG A 274 -21.37 -4.36 14.64
CA ARG A 274 -21.10 -5.57 13.84
C ARG A 274 -21.59 -5.45 12.39
N ALA A 275 -22.81 -4.95 12.17
CA ALA A 275 -23.34 -4.77 10.83
C ALA A 275 -22.55 -3.73 10.02
N ILE A 276 -22.12 -2.65 10.69
CA ILE A 276 -21.25 -1.63 10.08
C ILE A 276 -19.92 -2.25 9.68
N TRP A 277 -19.25 -2.97 10.59
CA TRP A 277 -17.95 -3.61 10.32
C TRP A 277 -18.03 -4.60 9.16
N VAL A 278 -19.01 -5.52 9.21
CA VAL A 278 -19.23 -6.51 8.16
C VAL A 278 -19.57 -5.85 6.83
N GLY A 279 -20.37 -4.79 6.82
CA GLY A 279 -20.68 -4.03 5.61
C GLY A 279 -19.45 -3.33 5.01
N PHE A 280 -18.58 -2.77 5.86
CA PHE A 280 -17.37 -2.05 5.46
C PHE A 280 -16.36 -2.98 4.79
N GLU A 281 -16.01 -4.09 5.46
CA GLU A 281 -15.05 -5.04 4.91
C GLU A 281 -15.60 -5.79 3.70
N HIS A 282 -16.90 -6.05 3.66
CA HIS A 282 -17.55 -6.64 2.49
C HIS A 282 -17.40 -5.75 1.24
N GLU A 283 -17.64 -4.43 1.37
CA GLU A 283 -17.43 -3.50 0.23
C GLU A 283 -15.95 -3.46 -0.22
N LEU A 284 -14.99 -3.53 0.71
CA LEU A 284 -13.56 -3.68 0.38
C LEU A 284 -13.24 -4.99 -0.36
N MET A 285 -13.76 -6.13 0.08
CA MET A 285 -13.58 -7.43 -0.59
C MET A 285 -14.15 -7.41 -2.01
N HIS A 286 -15.20 -6.65 -2.24
CA HIS A 286 -15.79 -6.48 -3.58
C HIS A 286 -15.03 -5.50 -4.46
N ILE A 287 -14.31 -4.52 -3.90
CA ILE A 287 -13.31 -3.75 -4.67
C ILE A 287 -12.26 -4.72 -5.23
N GLU A 288 -11.72 -5.62 -4.39
CA GLU A 288 -10.76 -6.63 -4.85
C GLU A 288 -11.37 -7.54 -5.93
N THR A 289 -12.58 -8.04 -5.72
CA THR A 289 -13.30 -8.89 -6.69
C THR A 289 -13.44 -8.19 -8.04
N LEU A 290 -13.86 -6.92 -8.05
CA LEU A 290 -14.04 -6.14 -9.27
C LEU A 290 -12.71 -5.85 -9.97
N LEU A 291 -11.65 -5.49 -9.23
CA LEU A 291 -10.32 -5.30 -9.80
C LEU A 291 -9.80 -6.57 -10.46
N TYR A 292 -9.96 -7.74 -9.82
CA TYR A 292 -9.62 -9.04 -10.41
C TYR A 292 -10.43 -9.34 -11.68
N MET A 293 -11.73 -9.05 -11.69
CA MET A 293 -12.57 -9.20 -12.89
C MET A 293 -12.09 -8.27 -14.02
N MET A 294 -11.75 -7.03 -13.69
CA MET A 294 -11.26 -6.04 -14.64
C MET A 294 -9.93 -6.43 -15.29
N LEU A 295 -9.04 -7.13 -14.59
CA LEU A 295 -7.81 -7.66 -15.20
C LEU A 295 -8.08 -8.59 -16.40
N GLN A 296 -9.25 -9.21 -16.43
CA GLN A 296 -9.67 -10.13 -17.49
C GLN A 296 -10.40 -9.44 -18.65
N SER A 297 -10.78 -8.17 -18.51
CA SER A 297 -11.40 -7.36 -19.58
C SER A 297 -10.35 -6.52 -20.31
N ASP A 298 -10.44 -6.47 -21.64
CA ASP A 298 -9.66 -5.59 -22.50
C ASP A 298 -10.19 -4.15 -22.54
N LYS A 299 -11.36 -3.90 -21.94
CA LYS A 299 -12.03 -2.59 -21.87
C LYS A 299 -11.77 -1.82 -20.59
N THR A 300 -11.10 -2.44 -19.62
CA THR A 300 -10.72 -1.81 -18.35
C THR A 300 -9.90 -0.56 -18.60
N ARG A 301 -10.35 0.56 -18.04
CA ARG A 301 -9.60 1.82 -18.07
C ARG A 301 -8.66 1.88 -16.86
N PRO A 302 -7.43 2.37 -17.04
CA PRO A 302 -6.55 2.64 -15.92
C PRO A 302 -7.16 3.64 -14.94
N PRO A 303 -6.77 3.62 -13.65
CA PRO A 303 -7.20 4.61 -12.68
C PRO A 303 -6.89 6.03 -13.17
N PRO A 304 -7.90 6.90 -13.39
CA PRO A 304 -7.74 8.15 -14.15
C PRO A 304 -6.97 9.24 -13.40
N HIS A 305 -6.84 9.10 -12.08
CA HIS A 305 -6.17 10.08 -11.21
C HIS A 305 -4.78 9.65 -10.77
N VAL A 306 -4.28 8.52 -11.28
CA VAL A 306 -2.98 7.97 -10.93
C VAL A 306 -2.13 7.89 -12.19
N PRO A 307 -0.96 8.54 -12.24
CA PRO A 307 -0.10 8.46 -13.40
C PRO A 307 0.30 7.01 -13.69
N ALA A 308 0.36 6.66 -14.96
CA ALA A 308 0.81 5.34 -15.40
C ALA A 308 2.26 5.09 -14.92
N PRO A 309 2.55 3.94 -14.28
CA PRO A 309 3.90 3.61 -13.88
C PRO A 309 4.83 3.43 -15.09
N ASP A 310 6.07 3.90 -14.96
CA ASP A 310 7.16 3.55 -15.88
C ASP A 310 7.66 2.14 -15.54
N PHE A 311 6.99 1.12 -16.10
CA PHE A 311 7.27 -0.28 -15.80
C PHE A 311 8.68 -0.71 -16.20
N GLU A 312 9.27 -0.13 -17.24
CA GLU A 312 10.64 -0.43 -17.65
C GLU A 312 11.64 0.08 -16.62
N LYS A 313 11.49 1.33 -16.18
CA LYS A 313 12.33 1.90 -15.12
C LYS A 313 12.17 1.16 -13.81
N LEU A 314 10.94 0.76 -13.45
CA LEU A 314 10.66 -0.05 -12.26
C LEU A 314 11.35 -1.42 -12.35
N ALA A 315 11.29 -2.08 -13.52
CA ALA A 315 11.97 -3.35 -13.74
C ALA A 315 13.50 -3.22 -13.65
N ALA A 316 14.08 -2.18 -14.24
CA ALA A 316 15.52 -1.91 -14.17
C ALA A 316 15.99 -1.69 -12.72
N LYS A 317 15.22 -0.91 -11.95
CA LYS A 317 15.46 -0.70 -10.51
C LYS A 317 15.35 -2.02 -9.73
N ALA A 318 14.25 -2.76 -9.90
CA ALA A 318 14.03 -4.03 -9.22
C ALA A 318 15.18 -5.02 -9.49
N ARG A 319 15.65 -5.09 -10.75
CA ARG A 319 16.79 -5.91 -11.15
C ARG A 319 18.09 -5.49 -10.47
N ALA A 320 18.35 -4.19 -10.38
CA ALA A 320 19.55 -3.65 -9.72
C ALA A 320 19.55 -3.88 -8.20
N GLU A 321 18.36 -3.91 -7.58
CA GLU A 321 18.16 -4.10 -6.14
C GLU A 321 17.87 -5.56 -5.76
N ARG A 322 18.04 -6.51 -6.70
CA ARG A 322 17.79 -7.94 -6.44
C ARG A 322 18.64 -8.45 -5.28
N VAL A 323 17.98 -9.17 -4.38
CA VAL A 323 18.61 -9.95 -3.32
C VAL A 323 18.34 -11.45 -3.55
N PRO A 324 19.28 -12.35 -3.20
CA PRO A 324 19.05 -13.78 -3.31
C PRO A 324 17.82 -14.22 -2.49
N ASN A 325 16.95 -15.03 -3.08
CA ASN A 325 15.82 -15.63 -2.36
C ASN A 325 16.29 -16.82 -1.52
N GLN A 326 16.73 -16.55 -0.29
CA GLN A 326 17.30 -17.55 0.61
C GLN A 326 16.22 -18.38 1.31
N TRP A 327 16.61 -19.56 1.77
CA TRP A 327 15.83 -20.36 2.72
C TRP A 327 16.13 -19.86 4.14
N PHE A 328 15.09 -19.55 4.90
CA PHE A 328 15.18 -19.14 6.30
C PHE A 328 14.67 -20.25 7.19
N ASP A 329 15.41 -20.56 8.25
CA ASP A 329 14.99 -21.51 9.28
C ASP A 329 13.90 -20.87 10.15
N ILE A 330 12.72 -21.48 10.14
CA ILE A 330 11.60 -21.13 11.01
C ILE A 330 11.61 -22.14 12.18
N PRO A 331 11.86 -21.69 13.42
CA PRO A 331 11.93 -22.60 14.55
C PRO A 331 10.55 -23.17 14.88
N ALA A 332 10.55 -24.36 15.47
CA ALA A 332 9.35 -24.93 16.08
C ALA A 332 8.82 -23.96 17.15
N GLN A 333 7.53 -23.69 17.13
CA GLN A 333 6.91 -22.71 18.02
C GLN A 333 5.42 -22.97 18.17
N ASP A 334 4.90 -22.62 19.34
CA ASP A 334 3.47 -22.53 19.59
C ASP A 334 2.96 -21.16 19.14
N ILE A 335 1.94 -21.14 18.31
CA ILE A 335 1.31 -19.91 17.82
C ILE A 335 -0.12 -19.79 18.30
N THR A 336 -0.55 -18.54 18.44
CA THR A 336 -1.93 -18.15 18.70
C THR A 336 -2.56 -17.62 17.42
N ILE A 337 -3.75 -18.09 17.09
CA ILE A 337 -4.49 -17.79 15.87
C ILE A 337 -5.89 -17.35 16.24
N GLY A 338 -6.40 -16.34 15.53
CA GLY A 338 -7.78 -15.85 15.70
C GLY A 338 -7.90 -14.74 16.72
N ILE A 339 -9.14 -14.36 17.00
CA ILE A 339 -9.53 -13.29 17.91
C ILE A 339 -10.71 -13.71 18.78
N ASP A 340 -10.78 -13.17 19.99
CA ASP A 340 -11.93 -13.35 20.87
C ASP A 340 -12.88 -12.16 20.70
N ASP A 341 -14.01 -12.43 20.06
CA ASP A 341 -15.08 -11.46 19.81
C ASP A 341 -16.45 -12.12 20.09
N PRO A 342 -16.86 -12.24 21.37
CA PRO A 342 -18.09 -12.93 21.73
C PRO A 342 -19.34 -12.21 21.21
N GLU A 343 -20.30 -12.98 20.68
CA GLU A 343 -21.54 -12.44 20.10
C GLU A 343 -22.39 -11.68 21.13
N ASP A 344 -22.38 -12.11 22.39
CA ASP A 344 -23.04 -11.49 23.54
C ASP A 344 -22.16 -10.46 24.29
N GLY A 345 -20.98 -10.14 23.75
CA GLY A 345 -20.08 -9.15 24.33
C GLY A 345 -20.73 -7.77 24.44
N THR A 346 -20.42 -7.04 25.51
CA THR A 346 -20.96 -5.69 25.78
C THR A 346 -19.93 -4.58 25.64
N ASP A 347 -18.64 -4.90 25.49
CA ASP A 347 -17.58 -3.91 25.33
C ASP A 347 -17.67 -3.26 23.94
N PRO A 348 -17.98 -1.94 23.86
CA PRO A 348 -18.07 -1.23 22.58
C PRO A 348 -16.71 -1.00 21.92
N HIS A 349 -15.61 -1.17 22.65
CA HIS A 349 -14.25 -1.01 22.14
C HIS A 349 -13.58 -2.34 21.78
N ALA A 350 -14.25 -3.47 22.02
CA ALA A 350 -13.74 -4.77 21.59
C ALA A 350 -13.71 -4.85 20.06
N PRO A 351 -12.61 -5.34 19.46
CA PRO A 351 -12.50 -5.51 18.02
C PRO A 351 -13.53 -6.52 17.49
N TYR A 352 -13.91 -6.36 16.23
CA TYR A 352 -14.77 -7.30 15.51
C TYR A 352 -13.93 -8.27 14.69
N GLY A 353 -14.38 -9.52 14.59
CA GLY A 353 -13.81 -10.50 13.67
C GLY A 353 -14.87 -11.15 12.79
N TRP A 354 -14.44 -11.81 11.72
CA TRP A 354 -15.31 -12.75 11.00
C TRP A 354 -15.57 -14.00 11.83
N ASP A 355 -16.67 -14.69 11.57
CA ASP A 355 -17.03 -15.94 12.27
C ASP A 355 -15.92 -17.00 12.18
N ASN A 356 -15.24 -17.08 11.03
CA ASN A 356 -14.12 -17.99 10.76
C ASN A 356 -12.78 -17.58 11.42
N GLU A 357 -12.71 -16.38 12.00
CA GLU A 357 -11.54 -15.87 12.74
C GLU A 357 -11.65 -16.11 14.25
N LYS A 358 -12.77 -16.67 14.70
CA LYS A 358 -13.11 -16.88 16.11
C LYS A 358 -13.36 -18.36 16.41
N PRO A 359 -13.18 -18.80 17.67
CA PRO A 359 -12.49 -18.10 18.74
C PRO A 359 -10.97 -18.16 18.56
N VAL A 360 -10.21 -17.60 19.51
CA VAL A 360 -8.77 -17.85 19.60
C VAL A 360 -8.48 -19.36 19.73
N ARG A 361 -7.49 -19.83 18.99
CA ARG A 361 -6.96 -21.20 19.07
C ARG A 361 -5.43 -21.24 19.10
N HIS A 362 -4.90 -22.31 19.66
CA HIS A 362 -3.46 -22.58 19.71
C HIS A 362 -3.07 -23.69 18.73
N ALA A 363 -1.92 -23.56 18.10
CA ALA A 363 -1.33 -24.59 17.25
C ALA A 363 0.17 -24.72 17.51
N SER A 364 0.65 -25.94 17.67
CA SER A 364 2.08 -26.25 17.72
C SER A 364 2.58 -26.52 16.31
N VAL A 365 3.56 -25.72 15.86
CA VAL A 365 4.14 -25.84 14.52
C VAL A 365 5.57 -26.37 14.65
N HIS A 366 5.91 -27.38 13.85
CA HIS A 366 7.26 -27.94 13.80
C HIS A 366 8.25 -26.97 13.14
N ALA A 367 9.55 -27.23 13.25
CA ALA A 367 10.56 -26.43 12.55
C ALA A 367 10.58 -26.77 11.07
N PHE A 368 10.75 -25.76 10.21
CA PHE A 368 10.81 -25.92 8.76
C PHE A 368 11.60 -24.77 8.13
N GLN A 369 11.80 -24.81 6.81
CA GLN A 369 12.42 -23.72 6.07
C GLN A 369 11.40 -23.05 5.15
N ALA A 370 11.48 -21.73 5.02
CA ALA A 370 10.65 -20.95 4.11
C ALA A 370 11.49 -19.97 3.28
N LYS A 371 11.05 -19.69 2.06
CA LYS A 371 11.65 -18.63 1.23
C LYS A 371 11.24 -17.24 1.72
N GLY A 372 12.14 -16.28 1.59
CA GLY A 372 11.92 -14.89 2.04
C GLY A 372 10.98 -14.06 1.17
N ARG A 373 10.64 -14.53 -0.04
CA ARG A 373 9.66 -13.90 -0.93
C ARG A 373 8.82 -14.93 -1.69
N PRO A 374 7.64 -14.53 -2.21
CA PRO A 374 6.83 -15.36 -3.11
C PRO A 374 7.59 -15.78 -4.38
N ILE A 375 7.06 -16.79 -5.08
CA ILE A 375 7.51 -17.22 -6.40
C ILE A 375 7.35 -16.04 -7.37
N SER A 376 8.40 -15.71 -8.13
CA SER A 376 8.36 -14.63 -9.11
C SER A 376 7.87 -15.11 -10.49
N ASN A 377 7.49 -14.17 -11.35
CA ASN A 377 7.20 -14.47 -12.76
C ASN A 377 8.42 -15.08 -13.48
N GLU A 378 9.65 -14.69 -13.14
CA GLU A 378 10.89 -15.28 -13.68
C GLU A 378 11.02 -16.75 -13.30
N GLU A 379 10.82 -17.08 -12.02
CA GLU A 379 10.89 -18.46 -11.50
C GLU A 379 9.79 -19.33 -12.12
N TYR A 380 8.58 -18.79 -12.24
CA TYR A 380 7.46 -19.49 -12.87
C TYR A 380 7.67 -19.67 -14.39
N ALA A 381 8.21 -18.66 -15.09
CA ALA A 381 8.57 -18.78 -16.50
C ALA A 381 9.63 -19.86 -16.73
N LEU A 382 10.63 -19.95 -15.84
CA LEU A 382 11.65 -21.00 -15.90
C LEU A 382 11.06 -22.39 -15.65
N TYR A 383 10.12 -22.51 -14.72
CA TYR A 383 9.36 -23.74 -14.50
C TYR A 383 8.59 -24.17 -15.75
N LEU A 384 7.84 -23.25 -16.37
CA LEU A 384 7.09 -23.55 -17.61
C LEU A 384 8.03 -23.97 -18.74
N TYR A 385 9.11 -23.22 -18.96
CA TYR A 385 10.09 -23.49 -20.01
C TYR A 385 10.77 -24.85 -19.82
N SER A 386 11.27 -25.12 -18.61
CA SER A 386 12.03 -26.35 -18.30
C SER A 386 11.16 -27.61 -18.41
N ASN A 387 9.86 -27.49 -18.16
CA ASN A 387 8.90 -28.59 -18.24
C ASN A 387 8.10 -28.60 -19.55
N GLN A 388 8.43 -27.74 -20.52
CA GLN A 388 7.76 -27.63 -21.83
C GLN A 388 6.24 -27.42 -21.70
N LEU A 389 5.82 -26.67 -20.68
CA LEU A 389 4.42 -26.35 -20.43
C LEU A 389 4.01 -25.14 -21.26
N THR A 390 2.95 -25.28 -22.05
CA THR A 390 2.45 -24.24 -22.97
C THR A 390 1.34 -23.39 -22.37
N LYS A 391 0.67 -23.89 -21.33
CA LYS A 391 -0.41 -23.17 -20.65
C LYS A 391 0.17 -22.12 -19.71
N ILE A 392 -0.09 -20.85 -20.02
CA ILE A 392 0.23 -19.70 -19.17
C ILE A 392 -0.88 -19.46 -18.13
N PRO A 393 -0.57 -18.82 -16.98
CA PRO A 393 -1.57 -18.57 -15.96
C PRO A 393 -2.55 -17.48 -16.41
N ALA A 394 -3.75 -17.43 -15.83
CA ALA A 394 -4.79 -16.45 -16.20
C ALA A 394 -4.40 -14.98 -15.92
N SER A 395 -3.35 -14.76 -15.12
CA SER A 395 -2.76 -13.43 -14.90
C SER A 395 -1.89 -12.96 -16.06
N TRP A 396 -1.53 -13.85 -17.00
CA TRP A 396 -0.77 -13.52 -18.19
C TRP A 396 -1.68 -13.45 -19.43
N ALA A 397 -1.15 -12.91 -20.50
CA ALA A 397 -1.76 -12.89 -21.81
C ALA A 397 -0.68 -12.99 -22.89
N TYR A 398 -1.08 -13.49 -24.07
CA TYR A 398 -0.29 -13.33 -25.28
C TYR A 398 -0.53 -11.93 -25.86
N THR A 399 0.53 -11.26 -26.31
CA THR A 399 0.41 -10.01 -27.05
C THR A 399 0.03 -10.31 -28.51
N SER A 400 -0.51 -9.32 -29.22
CA SER A 400 -1.04 -9.46 -30.59
C SER A 400 -0.03 -9.94 -31.64
N GLU A 401 1.28 -9.95 -31.34
CA GLU A 401 2.31 -10.53 -32.20
C GLU A 401 2.39 -12.07 -32.09
N ALA A 402 1.96 -12.65 -30.97
CA ALA A 402 1.96 -14.10 -30.73
C ALA A 402 0.63 -14.80 -31.06
N SER A 403 -0.49 -14.07 -31.09
CA SER A 403 -1.80 -14.66 -31.43
C SER A 403 -1.92 -15.10 -32.90
N VAL A 404 -1.04 -14.58 -33.78
CA VAL A 404 -1.00 -14.95 -35.21
C VAL A 404 -0.29 -16.28 -35.44
N SER A 405 0.60 -16.72 -34.53
CA SER A 405 1.30 -18.01 -34.66
C SER A 405 0.48 -19.20 -34.15
N ASP A 406 -0.40 -19.01 -33.17
CA ASP A 406 -1.18 -20.10 -32.57
C ASP A 406 -2.48 -20.43 -33.33
N ALA A 407 -2.99 -19.51 -34.17
CA ALA A 407 -4.11 -19.81 -35.06
C ALA A 407 -3.76 -20.83 -36.17
N ASN A 408 -2.47 -21.05 -36.44
CA ASN A 408 -2.00 -21.93 -37.52
C ASN A 408 -1.40 -23.27 -37.05
N ASN A 409 -1.36 -23.56 -35.75
CA ASN A 409 -0.71 -24.79 -35.25
C ASN A 409 -1.62 -25.74 -34.46
N ALA A 410 -2.94 -25.61 -34.61
CA ALA A 410 -3.89 -26.66 -34.23
C ALA A 410 -4.02 -27.74 -35.33
N SER A 411 -2.90 -28.22 -35.90
CA SER A 411 -2.82 -29.42 -36.74
C SER A 411 -1.39 -29.60 -37.31
N ALA A 412 -0.45 -30.12 -36.51
CA ALA A 412 0.66 -30.93 -37.05
C ALA A 412 1.45 -31.60 -35.93
N SER A 413 1.40 -32.92 -35.89
CA SER A 413 2.43 -33.75 -35.31
C SER A 413 3.62 -33.81 -36.27
N SER A 414 4.84 -33.48 -35.80
CA SER A 414 6.06 -34.09 -36.34
C SER A 414 7.26 -33.88 -35.40
N HIS A 415 7.98 -34.97 -35.19
CA HIS A 415 9.29 -35.03 -34.54
C HIS A 415 10.39 -34.42 -35.43
N ALA A 416 11.39 -33.76 -34.83
CA ALA A 416 12.81 -34.15 -34.91
C ALA A 416 13.77 -33.09 -34.32
N ASN A 417 14.90 -33.59 -33.82
CA ASN A 417 15.95 -32.96 -33.01
C ASN A 417 16.82 -31.92 -33.73
N GLY A 418 17.44 -31.04 -32.93
CA GLY A 418 18.59 -30.23 -33.33
C GLY A 418 19.26 -29.54 -32.13
N ASP A 419 20.16 -30.27 -31.47
CA ASP A 419 21.05 -29.78 -30.41
C ASP A 419 22.11 -28.85 -31.04
N THR A 420 22.16 -27.58 -30.63
CA THR A 420 23.31 -26.70 -30.88
C THR A 420 23.65 -25.91 -29.63
N ARG A 421 24.69 -26.39 -28.95
CA ARG A 421 25.51 -25.60 -28.02
C ARG A 421 26.08 -24.40 -28.77
N ALA A 422 25.68 -23.20 -28.37
CA ALA A 422 26.39 -21.96 -28.72
C ALA A 422 26.94 -21.34 -27.44
N SER A 423 28.27 -21.31 -27.37
CA SER A 423 29.06 -20.58 -26.38
C SER A 423 29.39 -19.17 -26.91
N GLY A 424 29.41 -18.17 -26.01
CA GLY A 424 29.88 -16.79 -26.24
C GLY A 424 28.72 -15.81 -26.48
N ASP A 425 28.54 -14.69 -25.78
CA ASP A 425 29.37 -13.97 -24.82
C ASP A 425 28.46 -13.39 -23.73
N ALA A 426 28.76 -13.72 -22.48
CA ALA A 426 28.08 -13.20 -21.30
C ALA A 426 28.72 -11.87 -20.88
N ILE A 427 27.93 -10.80 -20.85
CA ILE A 427 28.19 -9.67 -19.95
C ILE A 427 27.67 -10.11 -18.58
N GLY A 428 28.62 -10.23 -17.63
CA GLY A 428 28.50 -11.03 -16.41
C GLY A 428 27.28 -10.75 -15.53
N GLN A 429 26.53 -11.81 -15.26
CA GLN A 429 25.79 -11.97 -14.01
C GLN A 429 26.66 -12.75 -13.02
N PRO A 430 26.76 -12.33 -11.75
CA PRO A 430 27.27 -13.21 -10.71
C PRO A 430 26.21 -14.31 -10.46
N ASP A 431 26.69 -15.54 -10.37
CA ASP A 431 25.99 -16.79 -10.07
C ASP A 431 25.15 -17.41 -11.20
N GLY A 432 25.63 -18.55 -11.72
CA GLY A 432 25.10 -19.30 -12.86
C GLY A 432 23.74 -19.98 -12.63
N ALA A 433 22.74 -19.21 -12.22
CA ALA A 433 21.35 -19.61 -12.25
C ALA A 433 20.87 -19.70 -13.72
N PRO A 434 19.99 -20.66 -14.07
CA PRO A 434 19.42 -20.73 -15.40
C PRO A 434 18.58 -19.48 -15.68
N ALA A 435 18.97 -18.69 -16.69
CA ALA A 435 18.14 -17.59 -17.16
C ALA A 435 17.05 -18.12 -18.11
N VAL A 436 15.85 -17.54 -18.03
CA VAL A 436 14.78 -17.83 -19.00
C VAL A 436 15.21 -17.26 -20.36
N PRO A 437 15.20 -18.05 -21.45
CA PRO A 437 15.58 -17.53 -22.76
C PRO A 437 14.66 -16.39 -23.23
N GLU A 438 15.24 -15.38 -23.88
CA GLU A 438 14.51 -14.18 -24.31
C GLU A 438 13.31 -14.52 -25.22
N HIS A 439 13.48 -15.45 -26.15
CA HIS A 439 12.42 -15.94 -27.04
C HIS A 439 11.22 -16.56 -26.29
N PHE A 440 11.42 -17.08 -25.07
CA PHE A 440 10.31 -17.60 -24.28
C PHE A 440 9.49 -16.45 -23.65
N LEU A 441 10.13 -15.32 -23.33
CA LEU A 441 9.48 -14.15 -22.75
C LEU A 441 8.76 -13.30 -23.80
N GLU A 442 9.25 -13.33 -25.05
CA GLU A 442 8.64 -12.65 -26.19
C GLU A 442 7.17 -13.06 -26.38
N GLY A 443 6.35 -12.08 -26.77
CA GLY A 443 4.92 -12.30 -27.00
C GLY A 443 4.08 -12.55 -25.74
N LYS A 444 4.65 -12.49 -24.53
CA LYS A 444 3.92 -12.68 -23.26
C LYS A 444 3.90 -11.40 -22.44
N ALA A 445 2.80 -11.17 -21.76
CA ALA A 445 2.58 -10.02 -20.89
C ALA A 445 1.81 -10.41 -19.63
N VAL A 446 2.00 -9.65 -18.56
CA VAL A 446 1.20 -9.71 -17.34
C VAL A 446 0.02 -8.74 -17.47
N ARG A 447 -1.17 -9.18 -17.09
CA ARG A 447 -2.38 -8.36 -17.04
C ARG A 447 -2.31 -7.43 -15.85
N THR A 448 -2.54 -6.14 -16.09
CA THR A 448 -2.62 -5.12 -15.04
C THR A 448 -3.81 -4.21 -15.30
N VAL A 449 -4.21 -3.41 -14.30
CA VAL A 449 -5.21 -2.35 -14.49
C VAL A 449 -4.72 -1.23 -15.42
N TYR A 450 -3.42 -1.19 -15.73
CA TYR A 450 -2.82 -0.28 -16.72
C TYR A 450 -2.71 -0.92 -18.12
N GLY A 451 -3.32 -2.08 -18.33
CA GLY A 451 -3.20 -2.87 -19.56
C GLY A 451 -2.12 -3.94 -19.47
N LEU A 452 -1.68 -4.44 -20.62
CA LEU A 452 -0.67 -5.48 -20.71
C LEU A 452 0.74 -4.92 -20.48
N VAL A 453 1.45 -5.46 -19.49
CA VAL A 453 2.86 -5.16 -19.22
C VAL A 453 3.72 -6.31 -19.75
N PRO A 454 4.65 -6.08 -20.69
CA PRO A 454 5.50 -7.15 -21.22
C PRO A 454 6.18 -7.94 -20.11
N LEU A 455 6.21 -9.28 -20.22
CA LEU A 455 6.70 -10.16 -19.16
C LEU A 455 8.14 -9.84 -18.74
N LYS A 456 8.98 -9.40 -19.69
CA LYS A 456 10.36 -8.94 -19.45
C LYS A 456 10.48 -7.78 -18.45
N HIS A 457 9.42 -6.98 -18.28
CA HIS A 457 9.36 -5.87 -17.32
C HIS A 457 8.68 -6.26 -15.99
N ALA A 458 8.18 -7.49 -15.88
CA ALA A 458 7.44 -7.98 -14.71
C ALA A 458 8.08 -9.22 -14.05
N LEU A 459 9.32 -9.57 -14.44
CA LEU A 459 10.04 -10.78 -14.00
C LEU A 459 10.18 -10.91 -12.47
N ASP A 460 10.39 -9.79 -11.78
CA ASP A 460 10.57 -9.74 -10.33
C ASP A 460 9.27 -9.68 -9.53
N TRP A 461 8.11 -9.58 -10.20
CA TRP A 461 6.83 -9.53 -9.51
C TRP A 461 6.41 -10.93 -9.06
N PRO A 462 5.69 -11.06 -7.93
CA PRO A 462 5.03 -12.30 -7.57
C PRO A 462 4.13 -12.80 -8.70
N VAL A 463 4.23 -14.08 -9.05
CA VAL A 463 3.31 -14.68 -10.02
C VAL A 463 1.94 -14.87 -9.38
N PHE A 464 0.89 -14.56 -10.14
CA PHE A 464 -0.49 -14.85 -9.76
C PHE A 464 -1.01 -16.03 -10.60
N ALA A 465 -1.25 -17.18 -9.97
CA ALA A 465 -1.71 -18.39 -10.64
C ALA A 465 -2.60 -19.23 -9.70
N SER A 466 -3.25 -20.27 -10.22
CA SER A 466 -4.06 -21.17 -9.41
C SER A 466 -3.23 -21.95 -8.40
N TYR A 467 -3.89 -22.49 -7.36
CA TYR A 467 -3.23 -23.34 -6.37
C TYR A 467 -2.43 -24.48 -7.01
N ASN A 468 -3.02 -25.19 -7.99
CA ASN A 468 -2.37 -26.34 -8.65
C ASN A 468 -1.13 -25.92 -9.45
N GLU A 469 -1.18 -24.78 -10.13
CA GLU A 469 -0.04 -24.21 -10.86
C GLU A 469 1.11 -23.85 -9.91
N LEU A 470 0.79 -23.15 -8.80
CA LEU A 470 1.78 -22.76 -7.80
C LEU A 470 2.34 -23.95 -7.03
N ALA A 471 1.51 -24.95 -6.72
CA ALA A 471 1.94 -26.19 -6.08
C ALA A 471 2.91 -26.97 -6.97
N GLY A 472 2.62 -27.07 -8.28
CA GLY A 472 3.52 -27.69 -9.25
C GLY A 472 4.86 -26.96 -9.36
N CYS A 473 4.84 -25.63 -9.45
CA CYS A 473 6.05 -24.82 -9.48
C CYS A 473 6.85 -24.94 -8.18
N ALA A 474 6.20 -24.88 -7.02
CA ALA A 474 6.85 -25.03 -5.72
C ALA A 474 7.53 -26.40 -5.58
N ALA A 475 6.87 -27.48 -6.01
CA ALA A 475 7.44 -28.82 -6.03
C ALA A 475 8.67 -28.92 -6.95
N TRP A 476 8.61 -28.34 -8.14
CA TRP A 476 9.74 -28.27 -9.07
C TRP A 476 10.92 -27.48 -8.50
N MET A 477 10.65 -26.41 -7.74
CA MET A 477 11.67 -25.63 -7.01
C MET A 477 12.20 -26.34 -5.74
N GLY A 478 11.75 -27.56 -5.44
CA GLY A 478 12.18 -28.35 -4.28
C GLY A 478 11.46 -28.02 -2.97
N GLY A 479 10.27 -27.40 -3.03
CA GLY A 479 9.46 -27.04 -1.88
C GLY A 479 8.00 -27.47 -1.99
N ARG A 480 7.14 -26.84 -1.20
CA ARG A 480 5.67 -26.98 -1.26
C ARG A 480 5.02 -25.70 -0.76
N ILE A 481 3.72 -25.56 -0.99
CA ILE A 481 2.93 -24.49 -0.36
C ILE A 481 2.85 -24.77 1.16
N PRO A 482 3.13 -23.76 2.02
CA PRO A 482 3.00 -23.93 3.47
C PRO A 482 1.54 -24.13 3.86
N THR A 483 1.30 -24.84 4.96
CA THR A 483 -0.03 -24.87 5.58
C THR A 483 -0.38 -23.49 6.14
N PHE A 484 -1.64 -23.28 6.49
CA PHE A 484 -2.07 -22.06 7.15
C PHE A 484 -1.28 -21.81 8.46
N GLU A 485 -1.14 -22.82 9.31
CA GLU A 485 -0.37 -22.74 10.56
C GLU A 485 1.11 -22.41 10.32
N GLU A 486 1.74 -22.99 9.30
CA GLU A 486 3.11 -22.68 8.92
C GLU A 486 3.25 -21.24 8.43
N ALA A 487 2.31 -20.74 7.60
CA ALA A 487 2.29 -19.35 7.18
C ALA A 487 2.16 -18.39 8.37
N ARG A 488 1.28 -18.70 9.32
CA ARG A 488 1.16 -17.93 10.58
C ARG A 488 2.43 -17.98 11.42
N SER A 489 3.13 -19.12 11.45
CA SER A 489 4.42 -19.30 12.13
C SER A 489 5.53 -18.45 11.50
N ILE A 490 5.58 -18.33 10.17
CA ILE A 490 6.50 -17.41 9.47
C ILE A 490 6.27 -15.97 9.94
N TYR A 491 5.01 -15.52 9.95
CA TYR A 491 4.68 -14.15 10.36
C TYR A 491 5.01 -13.86 11.83
N ALA A 492 4.68 -14.79 12.72
CA ALA A 492 5.01 -14.67 14.14
C ALA A 492 6.53 -14.58 14.36
N HIS A 493 7.30 -15.42 13.65
CA HIS A 493 8.75 -15.39 13.71
C HIS A 493 9.33 -14.06 13.19
N ALA A 494 8.87 -13.58 12.04
CA ALA A 494 9.30 -12.32 11.46
C ALA A 494 8.99 -11.12 12.38
N GLN A 495 7.83 -11.11 13.03
CA GLN A 495 7.46 -10.07 14.00
C GLN A 495 8.36 -10.11 15.24
N ALA A 496 8.67 -11.31 15.75
CA ALA A 496 9.57 -11.48 16.89
C ALA A 496 11.00 -10.99 16.56
N LEU A 497 11.50 -11.23 15.34
CA LEU A 497 12.79 -10.71 14.88
C LEU A 497 12.80 -9.18 14.84
N LYS A 498 11.78 -8.55 14.24
CA LYS A 498 11.66 -7.08 14.18
C LYS A 498 11.63 -6.45 15.58
N LYS A 499 10.91 -7.07 16.53
CA LYS A 499 10.86 -6.59 17.92
C LYS A 499 12.25 -6.62 18.57
N LYS A 500 12.99 -7.73 18.40
CA LYS A 500 14.36 -7.86 18.92
C LYS A 500 15.32 -6.83 18.30
N GLU A 501 15.18 -6.54 17.01
CA GLU A 501 15.98 -5.51 16.34
C GLU A 501 15.67 -4.12 16.91
N ALA A 502 14.40 -3.79 17.10
CA ALA A 502 13.99 -2.52 17.71
C ALA A 502 14.50 -2.38 19.16
N GLU A 503 14.39 -3.44 19.97
CA GLU A 503 14.94 -3.47 21.34
C GLU A 503 16.45 -3.28 21.34
N LYS A 504 17.17 -3.91 20.41
CA LYS A 504 18.62 -3.74 20.27
C LYS A 504 19.00 -2.32 19.88
N GLN A 505 18.29 -1.71 18.93
CA GLN A 505 18.52 -0.30 18.54
C GLN A 505 18.25 0.67 19.70
N LEU A 506 17.19 0.44 20.47
CA LEU A 506 16.87 1.22 21.68
C LEU A 506 17.95 1.05 22.76
N SER A 507 18.44 -0.17 22.96
CA SER A 507 19.51 -0.43 23.94
C SER A 507 20.85 0.24 23.58
N GLN A 508 21.09 0.54 22.31
CA GLN A 508 22.28 1.24 21.83
C GLN A 508 22.15 2.77 21.92
N THR A 509 20.93 3.32 22.01
CA THR A 509 20.66 4.76 22.09
C THR A 509 20.46 5.28 23.51
N VAL A 510 20.37 4.40 24.52
CA VAL A 510 20.42 4.80 25.94
C VAL A 510 21.90 5.02 26.31
N PRO A 511 22.34 6.25 26.62
CA PRO A 511 23.69 6.46 27.14
C PRO A 511 23.84 5.65 28.42
N ALA A 512 24.97 4.98 28.59
CA ALA A 512 25.32 4.33 29.85
C ALA A 512 25.39 5.41 30.94
N VAL A 513 24.27 5.65 31.62
CA VAL A 513 24.25 6.39 32.87
C VAL A 513 24.69 5.39 33.93
N ASN A 514 26.00 5.30 34.15
CA ASN A 514 26.66 5.24 35.47
C ASN A 514 28.08 4.65 35.35
N GLY A 515 29.04 5.44 35.82
CA GLY A 515 30.46 5.14 35.97
C GLY A 515 31.23 6.42 36.25
#